data_AF-A0A9W3P9F7-F1
#
_entry.id   AF-A0A9W3P9F7-F1
#
_cell.length_a   1.000
_cell.length_b   1.000
_cell.length_c   1.000
_cell.angle_alpha   90.00
_cell.angle_beta   90.00
_cell.angle_gamma   90.00
#
_symmetry.space_group_name_H-M   'P 1'
#
loop_
_entity.id
_entity.type
_entity.pdbx_description
1 polymer ?
#
loop_
_entity_poly.entity_id
_entity_poly.type
_entity_poly.pdbx_seq_one_letter_code
_entity_poly.pdbx_strand_id
1 'polypeptide(L)'
;MALAQDRPDYFEIRSGQGQFNPSPSMVFTADGQTVSYFSRGREIDPMPQSSYVGIGKYTADLTGTYRQHVDMVKATLSSRTIPQIRAINKGSVLVYSFDKDGHHYEGTYNYQFDDQFNDNLSVLYDLAHDLLAHGTPEINLHPEFSVRSTAEHLVVDVTLANDGKHDVTVDGPDHWSPDLARPDLQYVQIGGGSDNVRFRVRLVSKYLSDTSRRYRREIIVKSGRPEKMEFLVPYTDLTYGADSPMRSVEAGNYVFVGKVNIDILRPQEMDGRIFTPMNRLDDVKLTGKGS
;
A
#
# COMPACT_ATOMS: atom_id res chain seq x y z
N MET A 1 17.72 -26.85 -27.04
CA MET A 1 17.37 -26.92 -25.61
C MET A 1 17.30 -25.49 -25.11
N ALA A 2 16.12 -25.01 -24.74
CA ALA A 2 15.90 -23.62 -24.33
C ALA A 2 16.03 -23.50 -22.80
N LEU A 3 16.63 -22.40 -22.33
CA LEU A 3 16.94 -22.11 -20.93
C LEU A 3 15.66 -22.10 -20.06
N ALA A 4 15.59 -23.04 -19.13
CA ALA A 4 14.63 -23.05 -18.02
C ALA A 4 15.26 -22.50 -16.72
N GLN A 5 16.19 -21.53 -16.83
CA GLN A 5 17.01 -21.08 -15.68
C GLN A 5 16.92 -19.58 -15.33
N ASP A 6 16.23 -18.75 -16.11
CA ASP A 6 16.30 -17.29 -15.92
C ASP A 6 15.04 -16.65 -15.33
N ARG A 7 14.00 -17.43 -14.98
CA ARG A 7 12.80 -16.87 -14.36
C ARG A 7 12.84 -17.06 -12.85
N PRO A 8 12.75 -15.99 -12.04
CA PRO A 8 12.66 -16.13 -10.60
C PRO A 8 11.37 -16.87 -10.22
N ASP A 9 11.45 -17.64 -9.14
CA ASP A 9 10.27 -18.19 -8.49
C ASP A 9 9.36 -17.01 -8.08
N TYR A 10 8.06 -17.17 -8.26
CA TYR A 10 7.07 -16.12 -8.06
C TYR A 10 5.91 -16.62 -7.20
N PHE A 11 5.57 -15.85 -6.18
CA PHE A 11 4.43 -16.10 -5.30
C PHE A 11 3.67 -14.78 -5.07
N GLU A 12 2.38 -14.76 -5.36
CA GLU A 12 1.51 -13.60 -5.17
C GLU A 12 0.28 -13.99 -4.35
N ILE A 13 0.14 -13.41 -3.16
CA ILE A 13 -1.10 -13.50 -2.38
C ILE A 13 -1.93 -12.24 -2.68
N ARG A 14 -3.11 -12.44 -3.27
CA ARG A 14 -4.02 -11.35 -3.66
C ARG A 14 -5.44 -11.60 -3.22
N SER A 15 -6.25 -10.55 -3.28
CA SER A 15 -7.70 -10.65 -3.06
C SER A 15 -8.37 -11.47 -4.17
N GLY A 16 -9.34 -12.32 -3.81
CA GLY A 16 -10.19 -13.00 -4.80
C GLY A 16 -10.95 -12.03 -5.72
N GLN A 17 -11.36 -12.50 -6.90
CA GLN A 17 -12.01 -11.65 -7.90
C GLN A 17 -13.35 -11.11 -7.39
N GLY A 18 -13.68 -9.86 -7.72
CA GLY A 18 -15.00 -9.26 -7.44
C GLY A 18 -15.15 -8.56 -6.08
N GLN A 19 -14.09 -8.49 -5.26
CA GLN A 19 -14.11 -7.66 -4.06
C GLN A 19 -14.23 -6.17 -4.42
N PHE A 20 -15.08 -5.44 -3.70
CA PHE A 20 -15.34 -4.00 -3.93
C PHE A 20 -14.15 -3.09 -3.57
N ASN A 21 -13.26 -3.56 -2.70
CA ASN A 21 -12.06 -2.83 -2.27
C ASN A 21 -10.93 -3.83 -1.98
N PRO A 22 -10.35 -4.46 -3.02
CA PRO A 22 -9.34 -5.48 -2.86
C PRO A 22 -8.09 -4.89 -2.17
N SER A 23 -7.47 -5.66 -1.28
CA SER A 23 -6.13 -5.33 -0.81
C SER A 23 -5.13 -5.46 -1.95
N PRO A 24 -4.14 -4.55 -2.06
CA PRO A 24 -2.94 -4.78 -2.83
C PRO A 24 -2.34 -6.18 -2.59
N SER A 25 -1.77 -6.76 -3.64
CA SER A 25 -1.14 -8.08 -3.54
C SER A 25 0.15 -8.03 -2.73
N MET A 26 0.42 -9.10 -1.99
CA MET A 26 1.73 -9.40 -1.40
C MET A 26 2.50 -10.25 -2.41
N VAL A 27 3.67 -9.80 -2.85
CA VAL A 27 4.45 -10.50 -3.88
C VAL A 27 5.80 -10.88 -3.32
N PHE A 28 6.21 -12.11 -3.58
CA PHE A 28 7.55 -12.62 -3.32
C PHE A 28 8.16 -13.07 -4.63
N THR A 29 9.44 -12.77 -4.81
CA THR A 29 10.26 -13.40 -5.83
C THR A 29 11.50 -14.00 -5.19
N ALA A 30 11.92 -15.15 -5.68
CA ALA A 30 13.20 -15.72 -5.28
C ALA A 30 13.98 -16.11 -6.54
N ASP A 31 15.17 -15.55 -6.68
CA ASP A 31 16.18 -16.13 -7.57
C ASP A 31 17.10 -17.04 -6.75
N GLY A 32 17.98 -17.79 -7.39
CA GLY A 32 18.84 -18.75 -6.69
C GLY A 32 19.69 -18.17 -5.55
N GLN A 33 19.80 -16.84 -5.45
CA GLN A 33 20.63 -16.11 -4.49
C GLN A 33 19.85 -15.18 -3.56
N THR A 34 18.74 -14.58 -4.00
CA THR A 34 18.05 -13.51 -3.29
C THR A 34 16.56 -13.80 -3.21
N VAL A 35 15.97 -13.53 -2.04
CA VAL A 35 14.52 -13.41 -1.87
C VAL A 35 14.15 -11.93 -1.81
N SER A 36 13.09 -11.55 -2.51
CA SER A 36 12.51 -10.20 -2.49
C SER A 36 11.06 -10.27 -2.04
N TYR A 37 10.68 -9.35 -1.16
CA TYR A 37 9.29 -9.10 -0.79
C TYR A 37 8.88 -7.70 -1.24
N PHE A 38 7.76 -7.61 -1.95
CA PHE A 38 7.16 -6.36 -2.39
C PHE A 38 5.94 -6.06 -1.51
N SER A 39 6.14 -5.20 -0.52
CA SER A 39 5.08 -4.70 0.33
C SER A 39 4.33 -3.56 -0.35
N ARG A 40 3.01 -3.67 -0.43
CA ARG A 40 2.13 -2.66 -1.04
C ARG A 40 1.15 -2.04 -0.02
N GLY A 41 1.45 -2.20 1.27
CA GLY A 41 0.87 -1.48 2.40
C GLY A 41 -0.57 -1.85 2.82
N ARG A 42 -1.04 -3.05 2.46
CA ARG A 42 -2.20 -3.68 3.11
C ARG A 42 -2.01 -5.18 3.19
N GLU A 43 -1.69 -5.69 4.37
CA GLU A 43 -1.74 -7.13 4.59
C GLU A 43 -3.18 -7.55 4.91
N ILE A 44 -3.53 -8.73 4.39
CA ILE A 44 -4.75 -9.43 4.77
C ILE A 44 -4.54 -9.86 6.22
N ASP A 45 -5.11 -9.08 7.15
CA ASP A 45 -5.24 -9.40 8.58
C ASP A 45 -3.94 -9.85 9.31
N PRO A 46 -2.90 -9.00 9.40
CA PRO A 46 -1.78 -9.29 10.29
C PRO A 46 -2.22 -9.08 11.73
N MET A 47 -2.28 -10.17 12.52
CA MET A 47 -2.28 -10.08 13.97
C MET A 47 -0.87 -10.39 14.49
N PRO A 48 -0.25 -9.49 15.28
CA PRO A 48 -0.79 -8.22 15.75
C PRO A 48 -0.84 -7.14 14.66
N GLN A 49 -1.79 -6.22 14.81
CA GLN A 49 -1.91 -5.04 13.96
C GLN A 49 -0.60 -4.26 13.98
N SER A 50 0.06 -4.13 12.83
CA SER A 50 1.21 -3.25 12.68
C SER A 50 0.76 -1.78 12.67
N SER A 51 1.54 -0.91 13.31
CA SER A 51 1.32 0.55 13.29
C SER A 51 1.63 1.18 11.94
N TYR A 52 2.44 0.52 11.11
CA TYR A 52 2.78 0.91 9.73
C TYR A 52 3.67 -0.19 9.11
N VAL A 53 3.20 -0.88 8.06
CA VAL A 53 4.04 -1.78 7.25
C VAL A 53 4.47 -1.05 6.00
N GLY A 54 5.77 -0.82 5.85
CA GLY A 54 6.34 0.04 4.81
C GLY A 54 5.92 -0.38 3.40
N ILE A 55 5.80 0.58 2.50
CA ILE A 55 5.58 0.30 1.08
C ILE A 55 6.96 0.16 0.45
N GLY A 56 7.28 -0.97 -0.15
CA GLY A 56 8.65 -1.16 -0.56
C GLY A 56 9.02 -2.51 -1.14
N LYS A 57 10.28 -2.57 -1.54
CA LYS A 57 10.97 -3.80 -1.91
C LYS A 57 12.04 -4.06 -0.86
N TYR A 58 11.93 -5.22 -0.22
CA TYR A 58 12.85 -5.67 0.82
C TYR A 58 13.52 -6.95 0.35
N THR A 59 14.85 -6.98 0.41
CA THR A 59 15.64 -8.10 -0.10
C THR A 59 16.55 -8.71 0.96
N ALA A 60 16.81 -10.01 0.83
CA ALA A 60 17.79 -10.71 1.65
C ALA A 60 18.41 -11.88 0.87
N ASP A 61 19.60 -12.30 1.29
CA ASP A 61 20.24 -13.49 0.75
C ASP A 61 19.39 -14.72 1.03
N LEU A 62 19.08 -15.51 0.01
CA LEU A 62 18.32 -16.74 0.08
C LEU A 62 19.17 -17.86 0.72
N THR A 63 19.35 -17.76 2.04
CA THR A 63 20.13 -18.70 2.86
C THR A 63 19.39 -18.97 4.17
N GLY A 64 19.84 -20.00 4.92
CA GLY A 64 19.28 -20.34 6.22
C GLY A 64 17.75 -20.48 6.20
N THR A 65 17.08 -19.77 7.11
CA THR A 65 15.62 -19.79 7.28
C THR A 65 14.86 -19.34 6.02
N TYR A 66 15.35 -18.33 5.28
CA TYR A 66 14.68 -17.87 4.06
C TYR A 66 14.61 -18.96 2.98
N ARG A 67 15.72 -19.68 2.80
CA ARG A 67 15.75 -20.82 1.88
C ARG A 67 14.80 -21.93 2.33
N GLN A 68 14.78 -22.24 3.63
CA GLN A 68 13.87 -23.24 4.18
C GLN A 68 12.40 -22.88 3.95
N HIS A 69 12.02 -21.61 4.14
CA HIS A 69 10.64 -21.15 3.90
C HIS A 69 10.25 -21.29 2.42
N VAL A 70 11.10 -20.82 1.50
CA VAL A 70 10.84 -20.93 0.05
C VAL A 70 10.76 -22.40 -0.37
N ASP A 71 11.68 -23.25 0.09
CA ASP A 71 11.67 -24.69 -0.23
C ASP A 71 10.43 -25.40 0.33
N MET A 72 9.95 -25.00 1.51
CA MET A 72 8.71 -25.53 2.09
C MET A 72 7.49 -25.15 1.28
N VAL A 73 7.37 -23.89 0.85
CA VAL A 73 6.27 -23.45 -0.02
C VAL A 73 6.27 -24.25 -1.33
N LYS A 74 7.44 -24.40 -1.96
CA LYS A 74 7.59 -25.19 -3.18
C LYS A 74 7.22 -26.66 -2.95
N ALA A 75 7.65 -27.26 -1.83
CA ALA A 75 7.30 -28.63 -1.46
C ALA A 75 5.80 -28.82 -1.27
N THR A 76 5.14 -27.91 -0.56
CA THR A 76 3.70 -27.95 -0.32
C THR A 76 2.93 -27.82 -1.63
N LEU A 77 3.26 -26.84 -2.47
CA LEU A 77 2.56 -26.60 -3.75
C LEU A 77 2.82 -27.70 -4.80
N SER A 78 3.95 -28.39 -4.74
CA SER A 78 4.26 -29.54 -5.62
C SER A 78 3.75 -30.89 -5.08
N SER A 79 3.31 -30.96 -3.83
CA SER A 79 2.91 -32.23 -3.18
C SER A 79 1.65 -32.86 -3.77
N ARG A 80 0.79 -32.07 -4.43
CA ARG A 80 -0.46 -32.53 -5.01
C ARG A 80 -0.90 -31.66 -6.18
N THR A 81 -1.77 -32.21 -7.03
CA THR A 81 -2.48 -31.40 -8.03
C THR A 81 -3.45 -30.46 -7.32
N ILE A 82 -3.28 -29.15 -7.55
CA ILE A 82 -4.16 -28.13 -7.00
C ILE A 82 -5.34 -27.92 -7.96
N PRO A 83 -6.59 -28.08 -7.52
CA PRO A 83 -7.75 -27.85 -8.38
C PRO A 83 -7.85 -26.38 -8.79
N GLN A 84 -8.00 -26.14 -10.09
CA GLN A 84 -8.16 -24.80 -10.67
C GLN A 84 -9.58 -24.29 -10.40
N ILE A 85 -9.82 -23.71 -9.24
CA ILE A 85 -11.11 -23.16 -8.85
C ILE A 85 -11.11 -21.66 -9.12
N ARG A 86 -12.11 -21.17 -9.89
CA ARG A 86 -12.35 -19.73 -10.02
C ARG A 86 -12.89 -19.18 -8.70
N ALA A 87 -12.01 -18.54 -7.93
CA ALA A 87 -12.35 -17.87 -6.68
C ALA A 87 -13.07 -16.53 -6.95
N ILE A 88 -14.38 -16.60 -7.20
CA ILE A 88 -15.22 -15.40 -7.28
C ILE A 88 -15.73 -15.08 -5.88
N ASN A 89 -15.50 -13.84 -5.44
CA ASN A 89 -16.03 -13.24 -4.21
C ASN A 89 -15.67 -13.92 -2.88
N LYS A 90 -14.61 -14.74 -2.80
CA LYS A 90 -14.23 -15.38 -1.53
C LYS A 90 -12.72 -15.61 -1.35
N GLY A 91 -12.20 -15.04 -0.25
CA GLY A 91 -10.89 -15.37 0.33
C GLY A 91 -9.67 -14.77 -0.37
N SER A 92 -8.51 -15.03 0.23
CA SER A 92 -7.18 -14.78 -0.35
C SER A 92 -6.84 -15.88 -1.35
N VAL A 93 -6.12 -15.50 -2.39
CA VAL A 93 -5.69 -16.40 -3.47
C VAL A 93 -4.18 -16.31 -3.61
N LEU A 94 -3.49 -17.44 -3.59
CA LEU A 94 -2.08 -17.58 -3.90
C LEU A 94 -1.91 -17.95 -5.37
N VAL A 95 -1.31 -17.06 -6.16
CA VAL A 95 -0.79 -17.36 -7.50
C VAL A 95 0.67 -17.74 -7.35
N TYR A 96 1.12 -18.79 -8.04
CA TYR A 96 2.49 -19.26 -7.95
C TYR A 96 3.03 -19.70 -9.31
N SER A 97 4.35 -19.59 -9.48
CA SER A 97 5.11 -20.06 -10.63
C SER A 97 6.55 -20.32 -10.18
N PHE A 98 7.03 -21.56 -10.21
CA PHE A 98 8.38 -21.92 -9.79
C PHE A 98 8.89 -23.19 -10.47
N ASP A 99 10.21 -23.37 -10.47
CA ASP A 99 10.84 -24.60 -10.94
C ASP A 99 11.31 -25.46 -9.77
N LYS A 100 11.01 -26.77 -9.81
CA LYS A 100 11.48 -27.73 -8.81
C LYS A 100 11.75 -29.09 -9.45
N ASP A 101 12.91 -29.66 -9.16
CA ASP A 101 13.32 -31.00 -9.63
C ASP A 101 13.14 -31.18 -11.15
N GLY A 102 13.49 -30.15 -11.92
CA GLY A 102 13.38 -30.14 -13.39
C GLY A 102 11.97 -29.99 -13.95
N HIS A 103 10.97 -29.73 -13.09
CA HIS A 103 9.58 -29.53 -13.48
C HIS A 103 9.12 -28.10 -13.14
N HIS A 104 8.36 -27.51 -14.07
CA HIS A 104 7.73 -26.22 -13.86
C HIS A 104 6.35 -26.39 -13.22
N TYR A 105 6.12 -25.66 -12.13
CA TYR A 105 4.85 -25.63 -11.42
C TYR A 105 4.27 -24.23 -11.50
N GLU A 106 3.07 -24.12 -12.04
CA GLU A 106 2.30 -22.88 -12.04
C GLU A 106 0.84 -23.15 -11.68
N GLY A 107 0.19 -22.17 -11.05
CA GLY A 107 -1.21 -22.31 -10.72
C GLY A 107 -1.75 -21.26 -9.79
N THR A 108 -2.93 -21.55 -9.27
CA THR A 108 -3.65 -20.67 -8.36
C THR A 108 -4.31 -21.52 -7.28
N TYR A 109 -4.07 -21.17 -6.02
CA TYR A 109 -4.61 -21.83 -4.83
C TYR A 109 -5.50 -20.86 -4.06
N ASN A 110 -6.67 -21.31 -3.62
CA ASN A 110 -7.56 -20.53 -2.77
C ASN A 110 -7.40 -20.99 -1.32
N TYR A 111 -7.07 -20.06 -0.40
CA TYR A 111 -6.90 -20.36 1.01
C TYR A 111 -8.19 -20.84 1.71
N GLN A 112 -9.35 -20.83 1.06
CA GLN A 112 -10.57 -21.42 1.64
C GLN A 112 -10.68 -22.94 1.44
N PHE A 113 -9.74 -23.55 0.72
CA PHE A 113 -9.88 -24.94 0.31
C PHE A 113 -9.54 -25.92 1.43
N ASP A 114 -8.46 -25.68 2.16
CA ASP A 114 -7.88 -26.69 3.06
C ASP A 114 -7.01 -26.03 4.14
N ASP A 115 -7.53 -25.96 5.37
CA ASP A 115 -6.86 -25.33 6.50
C ASP A 115 -5.50 -25.96 6.83
N GLN A 116 -5.40 -27.29 6.76
CA GLN A 116 -4.14 -27.99 7.03
C GLN A 116 -3.09 -27.68 5.95
N PHE A 117 -3.53 -27.48 4.70
CA PHE A 117 -2.64 -27.04 3.63
C PHE A 117 -2.23 -25.57 3.80
N ASN A 118 -3.13 -24.73 4.31
CA ASN A 118 -2.87 -23.32 4.58
C ASN A 118 -1.78 -23.14 5.64
N ASP A 119 -1.74 -23.99 6.67
CA ASP A 119 -0.72 -23.94 7.72
C ASP A 119 0.70 -23.98 7.14
N ASN A 120 0.93 -24.82 6.13
CA ASN A 120 2.23 -24.92 5.47
C ASN A 120 2.54 -23.76 4.50
N LEU A 121 1.53 -22.99 4.09
CA LEU A 121 1.68 -21.79 3.28
C LEU A 121 1.72 -20.50 4.12
N SER A 122 1.43 -20.60 5.42
CA SER A 122 1.46 -19.47 6.35
C SER A 122 2.86 -18.86 6.48
N VAL A 123 3.92 -19.63 6.20
CA VAL A 123 5.31 -19.14 6.21
C VAL A 123 5.61 -18.04 5.21
N LEU A 124 4.75 -17.81 4.21
CA LEU A 124 4.86 -16.61 3.37
C LEU A 124 4.59 -15.34 4.19
N TYR A 125 3.67 -15.38 5.16
CA TYR A 125 3.45 -14.26 6.08
C TYR A 125 4.64 -14.07 7.02
N ASP A 126 5.20 -15.15 7.58
CA ASP A 126 6.41 -15.08 8.41
C ASP A 126 7.59 -14.50 7.61
N LEU A 127 7.76 -14.93 6.36
CA LEU A 127 8.76 -14.41 5.44
C LEU A 127 8.58 -12.92 5.17
N ALA A 128 7.34 -12.45 4.95
CA ALA A 128 7.05 -11.02 4.79
C ALA A 128 7.41 -10.22 6.05
N HIS A 129 6.99 -10.69 7.23
CA HIS A 129 7.27 -10.01 8.50
C HIS A 129 8.78 -9.89 8.75
N ASP A 130 9.52 -10.98 8.51
CA ASP A 130 10.96 -11.01 8.71
C ASP A 130 11.70 -10.12 7.68
N LEU A 131 11.30 -10.15 6.40
CA LEU A 131 11.88 -9.27 5.38
C LEU A 131 11.57 -7.78 5.63
N LEU A 132 10.39 -7.44 6.17
CA LEU A 132 10.08 -6.08 6.59
C LEU A 132 10.95 -5.63 7.78
N ALA A 133 11.19 -6.52 8.74
CA ALA A 133 11.91 -6.19 9.97
C ALA A 133 13.43 -6.19 9.80
N HIS A 134 13.95 -7.09 8.97
CA HIS A 134 15.38 -7.43 8.91
C HIS A 134 15.96 -7.45 7.49
N GLY A 135 15.13 -7.39 6.45
CA GLY A 135 15.57 -7.29 5.07
C GLY A 135 16.24 -5.94 4.77
N THR A 136 17.00 -5.91 3.67
CA THR A 136 17.59 -4.68 3.15
C THR A 136 16.53 -3.91 2.35
N PRO A 137 16.19 -2.66 2.73
CA PRO A 137 15.25 -1.85 1.96
C PRO A 137 15.90 -1.35 0.67
N GLU A 138 15.42 -1.83 -0.47
CA GLU A 138 15.75 -1.29 -1.78
C GLU A 138 14.86 -0.11 -2.12
N ILE A 139 13.59 -0.19 -1.74
CA ILE A 139 12.60 0.88 -1.78
C ILE A 139 11.86 0.86 -0.45
N ASN A 140 11.66 2.03 0.16
CA ASN A 140 10.96 2.15 1.44
C ASN A 140 10.22 3.49 1.49
N LEU A 141 9.04 3.54 0.87
CA LEU A 141 8.21 4.73 0.79
C LEU A 141 7.44 4.95 2.09
N HIS A 142 7.44 6.21 2.55
CA HIS A 142 6.72 6.68 3.72
C HIS A 142 5.91 7.93 3.40
N PRO A 143 4.58 7.80 3.19
CA PRO A 143 3.73 8.95 3.09
C PRO A 143 3.40 9.50 4.48
N GLU A 144 3.60 10.79 4.63
CA GLU A 144 3.22 11.55 5.81
C GLU A 144 2.36 12.75 5.40
N PHE A 145 1.65 13.33 6.37
CA PHE A 145 0.96 14.57 6.14
C PHE A 145 1.03 15.49 7.34
N SER A 146 0.88 16.78 7.09
CA SER A 146 0.62 17.77 8.13
C SER A 146 -0.52 18.68 7.71
N VAL A 147 -1.15 19.32 8.69
CA VAL A 147 -2.32 20.15 8.47
C VAL A 147 -2.14 21.47 9.20
N ARG A 148 -2.49 22.55 8.52
CA ARG A 148 -2.61 23.88 9.10
C ARG A 148 -3.84 24.58 8.53
N SER A 149 -4.29 25.64 9.19
CA SER A 149 -5.41 26.45 8.72
C SER A 149 -4.94 27.79 8.20
N THR A 150 -5.69 28.32 7.25
CA THR A 150 -5.73 29.74 6.88
C THR A 150 -7.17 30.22 7.01
N ALA A 151 -7.42 31.51 6.73
CA ALA A 151 -8.77 32.07 6.77
C ALA A 151 -9.75 31.38 5.80
N GLU A 152 -9.26 30.93 4.64
CA GLU A 152 -10.12 30.39 3.56
C GLU A 152 -9.90 28.90 3.29
N HIS A 153 -8.74 28.37 3.66
CA HIS A 153 -8.32 27.02 3.29
C HIS A 153 -7.88 26.20 4.51
N LEU A 154 -8.21 24.92 4.47
CA LEU A 154 -7.43 23.87 5.12
C LEU A 154 -6.21 23.61 4.24
N VAL A 155 -5.02 23.85 4.77
CA VAL A 155 -3.78 23.54 4.08
C VAL A 155 -3.29 22.19 4.53
N VAL A 156 -3.10 21.29 3.57
CA VAL A 156 -2.56 19.96 3.79
C VAL A 156 -1.24 19.85 3.05
N ASP A 157 -0.18 19.56 3.79
CA ASP A 157 1.07 19.14 3.18
C ASP A 157 1.12 17.62 3.18
N VAL A 158 1.38 17.02 2.02
CA VAL A 158 1.69 15.59 1.87
C VAL A 158 3.16 15.45 1.53
N THR A 159 3.88 14.67 2.33
CA THR A 159 5.29 14.37 2.12
C THR A 159 5.43 12.91 1.74
N LEU A 160 6.13 12.62 0.66
CA LEU A 160 6.57 11.27 0.31
C LEU A 160 8.07 11.18 0.54
N ALA A 161 8.50 10.36 1.49
CA ALA A 161 9.90 10.04 1.72
C ALA A 161 10.23 8.65 1.19
N ASN A 162 11.49 8.41 0.83
CA ASN A 162 11.99 7.12 0.40
C ASN A 162 13.33 6.83 1.09
N ASP A 163 13.32 5.93 2.07
CA ASP A 163 14.53 5.53 2.80
C ASP A 163 15.28 4.36 2.14
N GLY A 164 14.77 3.89 0.99
CA GLY A 164 15.43 2.89 0.17
C GLY A 164 16.58 3.44 -0.66
N LYS A 165 17.23 2.58 -1.42
CA LYS A 165 18.38 2.90 -2.29
C LYS A 165 17.99 3.33 -3.70
N HIS A 166 16.79 2.97 -4.14
CA HIS A 166 16.32 3.22 -5.50
C HIS A 166 15.21 4.25 -5.55
N ASP A 167 15.26 5.12 -6.56
CA ASP A 167 14.22 6.11 -6.81
C ASP A 167 12.90 5.42 -7.16
N VAL A 168 11.79 6.03 -6.74
CA VAL A 168 10.44 5.55 -7.02
C VAL A 168 9.67 6.63 -7.76
N THR A 169 8.90 6.22 -8.77
CA THR A 169 7.92 7.11 -9.40
C THR A 169 6.52 6.66 -9.02
N VAL A 170 5.72 7.56 -8.48
CA VAL A 170 4.31 7.33 -8.18
C VAL A 170 3.40 8.27 -8.98
N ASP A 171 2.16 7.86 -9.13
CA ASP A 171 1.16 8.64 -9.86
C ASP A 171 0.76 9.92 -9.11
N GLY A 172 0.53 11.00 -9.86
CA GLY A 172 0.28 12.33 -9.32
C GLY A 172 -1.22 12.70 -9.17
N PRO A 173 -1.53 13.86 -8.57
CA PRO A 173 -2.90 14.32 -8.30
C PRO A 173 -3.84 14.48 -9.52
N ASP A 174 -3.34 14.44 -10.75
CA ASP A 174 -4.14 14.43 -11.99
C ASP A 174 -4.88 13.09 -12.15
N HIS A 175 -4.37 12.03 -11.51
CA HIS A 175 -4.91 10.67 -11.58
C HIS A 175 -5.71 10.29 -10.32
N TRP A 176 -5.65 11.11 -9.28
CA TRP A 176 -6.38 10.88 -8.04
C TRP A 176 -7.84 11.31 -8.17
N SER A 177 -8.75 10.49 -7.67
CA SER A 177 -10.19 10.73 -7.75
C SER A 177 -10.72 11.48 -6.52
N PRO A 178 -11.57 12.51 -6.68
CA PRO A 178 -12.23 13.17 -5.57
C PRO A 178 -13.42 12.37 -5.00
N ASP A 179 -13.85 11.29 -5.67
CA ASP A 179 -15.10 10.57 -5.36
C ASP A 179 -14.97 9.67 -4.12
N LEU A 180 -15.47 10.16 -2.98
CA LEU A 180 -15.46 9.43 -1.70
C LEU A 180 -16.25 8.12 -1.73
N ALA A 181 -17.20 7.93 -2.64
CA ALA A 181 -18.02 6.72 -2.73
C ALA A 181 -17.28 5.55 -3.44
N ARG A 182 -16.15 5.84 -4.09
CA ARG A 182 -15.36 4.87 -4.87
C ARG A 182 -14.01 4.61 -4.21
N PRO A 183 -13.91 3.61 -3.30
CA PRO A 183 -12.66 3.27 -2.61
C PRO A 183 -11.66 2.52 -3.51
N ASP A 184 -12.10 2.01 -4.66
CA ASP A 184 -11.29 1.32 -5.65
C ASP A 184 -10.42 2.26 -6.50
N LEU A 185 -10.80 3.54 -6.59
CA LEU A 185 -10.04 4.56 -7.34
C LEU A 185 -8.78 5.01 -6.59
N GLN A 186 -7.84 5.59 -7.34
CA GLN A 186 -6.67 6.21 -6.72
C GLN A 186 -7.09 7.43 -5.88
N TYR A 187 -6.49 7.63 -4.72
CA TYR A 187 -6.73 8.80 -3.89
C TYR A 187 -5.63 9.04 -2.86
N VAL A 188 -5.52 10.28 -2.42
CA VAL A 188 -5.02 10.64 -1.10
C VAL A 188 -6.16 11.26 -0.33
N GLN A 189 -6.50 10.70 0.84
CA GLN A 189 -7.66 11.13 1.62
C GLN A 189 -7.22 11.59 3.01
N ILE A 190 -7.70 12.77 3.39
CA ILE A 190 -7.56 13.32 4.74
C ILE A 190 -8.93 13.34 5.41
N GLY A 191 -9.00 12.81 6.62
CA GLY A 191 -10.14 12.96 7.52
C GLY A 191 -9.75 13.86 8.69
N GLY A 192 -10.64 14.79 9.05
CA GLY A 192 -10.49 15.64 10.23
C GLY A 192 -11.73 15.56 11.10
N GLY A 193 -11.56 15.67 12.40
CA GLY A 193 -12.69 15.73 13.31
C GLY A 193 -12.38 16.27 14.69
N SER A 194 -13.44 16.75 15.33
CA SER A 194 -13.54 17.09 16.75
C SER A 194 -14.86 16.53 17.28
N ASP A 195 -15.22 16.87 18.51
CA ASP A 195 -16.49 16.42 19.12
C ASP A 195 -17.73 16.85 18.32
N ASN A 196 -17.66 18.01 17.66
CA ASN A 196 -18.82 18.64 17.01
C ASN A 196 -18.78 18.58 15.48
N VAL A 197 -17.67 18.16 14.88
CA VAL A 197 -17.55 18.11 13.42
C VAL A 197 -16.70 16.94 12.96
N ARG A 198 -17.12 16.28 11.89
CA ARG A 198 -16.34 15.26 11.19
C ARG A 198 -16.40 15.54 9.71
N PHE A 199 -15.26 15.56 9.04
CA PHE A 199 -15.18 15.82 7.62
C PHE A 199 -14.09 15.00 6.94
N ARG A 200 -14.20 14.88 5.62
CA ARG A 200 -13.22 14.23 4.76
C ARG A 200 -13.02 15.05 3.50
N VAL A 201 -11.82 14.93 2.94
CA VAL A 201 -11.50 15.42 1.60
C VAL A 201 -10.54 14.45 0.93
N ARG A 202 -10.70 14.28 -0.39
CA ARG A 202 -9.69 13.66 -1.25
C ARG A 202 -8.93 14.76 -1.97
N LEU A 203 -7.61 14.72 -1.86
CA LEU A 203 -6.71 15.67 -2.48
C LEU A 203 -6.62 15.35 -3.97
N VAL A 204 -6.66 16.38 -4.81
CA VAL A 204 -6.63 16.28 -6.27
C VAL A 204 -5.96 17.54 -6.85
N SER A 205 -5.59 17.51 -8.12
CA SER A 205 -4.83 18.59 -8.77
C SER A 205 -5.41 20.00 -8.63
N LYS A 206 -6.74 20.15 -8.54
CA LYS A 206 -7.35 21.49 -8.37
C LYS A 206 -6.96 22.17 -7.06
N TYR A 207 -6.53 21.42 -6.04
CA TYR A 207 -6.09 21.96 -4.75
C TYR A 207 -4.58 22.18 -4.67
N LEU A 208 -3.78 21.73 -5.66
CA LEU A 208 -2.33 21.93 -5.60
C LEU A 208 -1.99 23.43 -5.58
N SER A 209 -1.12 23.83 -4.65
CA SER A 209 -0.54 25.16 -4.66
C SER A 209 0.35 25.36 -5.90
N ASP A 210 0.58 26.62 -6.27
CA ASP A 210 1.37 26.95 -7.46
C ASP A 210 2.79 26.37 -7.42
N THR A 211 3.40 26.31 -6.24
CA THR A 211 4.74 25.73 -6.02
C THR A 211 4.74 24.20 -6.15
N SER A 212 3.59 23.56 -5.96
CA SER A 212 3.41 22.11 -5.98
C SER A 212 2.87 21.58 -7.31
N ARG A 213 2.49 22.46 -8.26
CA ARG A 213 1.96 22.06 -9.58
C ARG A 213 2.87 21.14 -10.39
N ARG A 214 4.17 21.13 -10.13
CA ARG A 214 5.13 20.22 -10.79
C ARG A 214 4.82 18.74 -10.54
N TYR A 215 4.17 18.41 -9.42
CA TYR A 215 3.84 17.05 -9.01
C TYR A 215 2.53 16.52 -9.59
N ARG A 216 1.80 17.34 -10.35
CA ARG A 216 0.42 17.02 -10.77
C ARG A 216 0.29 15.69 -11.54
N ARG A 217 1.28 15.33 -12.36
CA ARG A 217 1.22 14.11 -13.20
C ARG A 217 1.91 12.93 -12.54
N GLU A 218 3.14 13.12 -12.10
CA GLU A 218 3.99 12.07 -11.54
C GLU A 218 4.86 12.69 -10.46
N ILE A 219 5.21 11.89 -9.46
CA ILE A 219 6.08 12.27 -8.36
C ILE A 219 7.26 11.32 -8.33
N ILE A 220 8.47 11.83 -8.55
CA ILE A 220 9.71 11.08 -8.46
C ILE A 220 10.29 11.29 -7.07
N VAL A 221 10.20 10.27 -6.22
CA VAL A 221 10.72 10.28 -4.85
C VAL A 221 12.10 9.65 -4.85
N LYS A 222 13.13 10.50 -4.74
CA LYS A 222 14.52 10.06 -4.73
C LYS A 222 14.93 9.48 -3.39
N SER A 223 15.88 8.56 -3.42
CA SER A 223 16.49 8.03 -2.19
C SER A 223 16.97 9.16 -1.26
N GLY A 224 16.49 9.14 -0.01
CA GLY A 224 16.85 10.09 1.05
C GLY A 224 16.41 11.54 0.81
N ARG A 225 15.56 11.82 -0.20
CA ARG A 225 15.08 13.17 -0.52
C ARG A 225 13.57 13.20 -0.54
N PRO A 226 12.92 13.69 0.54
CA PRO A 226 11.48 13.74 0.60
C PRO A 226 10.91 14.77 -0.39
N GLU A 227 9.82 14.41 -1.05
CA GLU A 227 9.06 15.28 -1.92
C GLU A 227 7.82 15.78 -1.18
N LYS A 228 7.64 17.10 -1.12
CA LYS A 228 6.55 17.74 -0.38
C LYS A 228 5.59 18.45 -1.33
N MET A 229 4.31 18.13 -1.21
CA MET A 229 3.21 18.70 -1.97
C MET A 229 2.26 19.45 -1.04
N GLU A 230 2.01 20.72 -1.33
CA GLU A 230 1.04 21.53 -0.60
C GLU A 230 -0.29 21.59 -1.36
N PHE A 231 -1.37 21.31 -0.64
CA PHE A 231 -2.74 21.41 -1.10
C PHE A 231 -3.50 22.46 -0.30
N LEU A 232 -4.12 23.41 -1.01
CA LEU A 232 -4.99 24.45 -0.48
C LEU A 232 -6.44 24.02 -0.71
N VAL A 233 -7.06 23.43 0.31
CA VAL A 233 -8.44 22.92 0.23
C VAL A 233 -9.41 23.98 0.78
N PRO A 234 -10.30 24.57 -0.04
CA PRO A 234 -11.33 25.47 0.46
C PRO A 234 -12.22 24.76 1.47
N TYR A 235 -12.59 25.41 2.58
CA TYR A 235 -13.48 24.78 3.57
C TYR A 235 -14.85 24.38 2.98
N THR A 236 -15.29 25.04 1.90
CA THR A 236 -16.53 24.71 1.16
C THR A 236 -16.48 23.36 0.45
N ASP A 237 -15.29 22.84 0.18
CA ASP A 237 -15.09 21.60 -0.55
C ASP A 237 -14.94 20.39 0.39
N LEU A 238 -15.02 20.61 1.71
CA LEU A 238 -15.01 19.56 2.71
C LEU A 238 -16.34 18.80 2.71
N THR A 239 -16.26 17.47 2.73
CA THR A 239 -17.45 16.62 2.85
C THR A 239 -17.65 16.25 4.32
N TYR A 240 -18.73 16.75 4.92
CA TYR A 240 -19.06 16.49 6.32
C TYR A 240 -19.77 15.14 6.51
N GLY A 241 -19.41 14.39 7.54
CA GLY A 241 -20.03 13.11 7.89
C GLY A 241 -21.53 13.25 8.18
N ALA A 242 -22.36 12.27 7.83
CA ALA A 242 -23.81 12.35 8.02
C ALA A 242 -24.20 12.60 9.50
N ASP A 243 -23.42 12.04 10.41
CA ASP A 243 -23.52 12.15 11.88
C ASP A 243 -22.89 13.43 12.46
N SER A 244 -22.25 14.26 11.64
CA SER A 244 -21.58 15.49 12.08
C SER A 244 -22.60 16.55 12.52
N PRO A 245 -22.59 16.99 13.80
CA PRO A 245 -23.50 18.04 14.29
C PRO A 245 -23.33 19.38 13.55
N MET A 246 -22.08 19.75 13.24
CA MET A 246 -21.74 20.95 12.49
C MET A 246 -21.37 20.63 11.04
N ARG A 247 -21.55 21.64 10.18
CA ARG A 247 -21.21 21.62 8.73
C ARG A 247 -20.21 22.72 8.37
N SER A 248 -19.40 23.10 9.35
CA SER A 248 -18.38 24.15 9.25
C SER A 248 -17.18 23.75 10.11
N VAL A 249 -15.99 24.19 9.70
CA VAL A 249 -14.78 24.09 10.53
C VAL A 249 -14.65 25.36 11.35
N GLU A 250 -14.65 25.22 12.67
CA GLU A 250 -14.46 26.31 13.62
C GLU A 250 -13.07 26.26 14.25
N ALA A 251 -12.67 27.34 14.92
CA ALA A 251 -11.43 27.36 15.69
C ALA A 251 -11.48 26.31 16.81
N GLY A 252 -10.41 25.55 16.98
CA GLY A 252 -10.38 24.46 17.97
C GLY A 252 -9.27 23.45 17.71
N ASN A 253 -9.24 22.41 18.53
CA ASN A 253 -8.32 21.29 18.38
C ASN A 253 -9.02 20.15 17.63
N TYR A 254 -8.28 19.55 16.71
CA TYR A 254 -8.78 18.51 15.82
C TYR A 254 -7.84 17.33 15.80
N VAL A 255 -8.43 16.16 15.59
CA VAL A 255 -7.72 14.95 15.23
C VAL A 255 -7.77 14.81 13.72
N PHE A 256 -6.65 14.42 13.11
CA PHE A 256 -6.58 14.09 11.69
C PHE A 256 -6.06 12.68 11.45
N VAL A 257 -6.60 12.05 10.43
CA VAL A 257 -6.15 10.77 9.89
C VAL A 257 -5.95 10.89 8.39
N GLY A 258 -4.95 10.18 7.88
CA GLY A 258 -4.60 10.18 6.47
C GLY A 258 -4.54 8.77 5.91
N LYS A 259 -4.80 8.61 4.62
CA LYS A 259 -4.52 7.38 3.89
C LYS A 259 -4.23 7.66 2.42
N VAL A 260 -3.39 6.82 1.84
CA VAL A 260 -2.96 6.88 0.45
C VAL A 260 -3.41 5.59 -0.24
N ASN A 261 -3.89 5.70 -1.47
CA ASN A 261 -4.21 4.61 -2.37
C ASN A 261 -3.80 5.04 -3.79
N ILE A 262 -2.54 4.85 -4.17
CA ILE A 262 -1.98 5.38 -5.44
C ILE A 262 -1.20 4.29 -6.17
N ASP A 263 -0.87 4.50 -7.44
CA ASP A 263 -0.06 3.55 -8.18
C ASP A 263 1.44 3.92 -8.10
N ILE A 264 2.28 2.92 -7.85
CA ILE A 264 3.70 3.01 -8.20
C ILE A 264 3.78 2.77 -9.71
N LEU A 265 4.48 3.64 -10.43
CA LEU A 265 4.69 3.54 -11.87
C LEU A 265 6.07 2.96 -12.20
N ARG A 266 7.06 3.23 -11.35
CA ARG A 266 8.44 2.72 -11.48
C ARG A 266 9.09 2.48 -10.11
N PRO A 267 9.93 1.45 -9.97
CA PRO A 267 10.38 0.50 -11.02
C PRO A 267 9.27 -0.48 -11.45
N GLN A 268 9.42 -1.09 -12.63
CA GLN A 268 8.38 -1.94 -13.25
C GLN A 268 7.99 -3.15 -12.37
N GLU A 269 8.94 -3.73 -11.64
CA GLU A 269 8.70 -4.82 -10.70
C GLU A 269 7.75 -4.43 -9.53
N MET A 270 7.66 -3.13 -9.23
CA MET A 270 6.76 -2.59 -8.21
C MET A 270 5.49 -1.97 -8.79
N ASP A 271 5.30 -2.01 -10.11
CA ASP A 271 4.17 -1.37 -10.77
C ASP A 271 2.82 -1.84 -10.20
N GLY A 272 1.93 -0.87 -10.01
CA GLY A 272 0.55 -1.06 -9.56
C GLY A 272 0.23 -0.47 -8.19
N ARG A 273 -0.95 -0.84 -7.69
CA ARG A 273 -1.59 -0.17 -6.56
C ARG A 273 -0.88 -0.44 -5.25
N ILE A 274 -0.63 0.63 -4.52
CA ILE A 274 -0.26 0.64 -3.11
C ILE A 274 -1.38 1.28 -2.30
N PHE A 275 -1.53 0.83 -1.07
CA PHE A 275 -2.41 1.44 -0.08
C PHE A 275 -1.61 1.59 1.21
N THR A 276 -1.76 2.68 1.96
CA THR A 276 -1.26 2.71 3.34
C THR A 276 -1.98 3.79 4.15
N PRO A 277 -2.29 3.56 5.44
CA PRO A 277 -2.62 4.64 6.36
C PRO A 277 -1.40 5.53 6.63
N MET A 278 -1.64 6.80 6.94
CA MET A 278 -0.62 7.72 7.44
C MET A 278 -0.79 7.91 8.95
N ASN A 279 0.28 8.35 9.63
CA ASN A 279 0.27 8.60 11.06
C ASN A 279 -0.86 9.56 11.46
N ARG A 280 -1.59 9.20 12.52
CA ARG A 280 -2.62 10.05 13.11
C ARG A 280 -1.97 11.31 13.70
N LEU A 281 -2.59 12.45 13.49
CA LEU A 281 -2.22 13.71 14.13
C LEU A 281 -3.26 14.04 15.19
N ASP A 282 -2.82 14.20 16.43
CA ASP A 282 -3.66 14.64 17.54
C ASP A 282 -3.43 16.12 17.85
N ASP A 283 -4.43 16.76 18.45
CA ASP A 283 -4.38 18.14 18.94
C ASP A 283 -3.92 19.20 17.91
N VAL A 284 -4.29 19.03 16.64
CA VAL A 284 -4.02 20.00 15.59
C VAL A 284 -4.92 21.21 15.77
N LYS A 285 -4.33 22.36 16.13
CA LYS A 285 -5.04 23.61 16.32
C LYS A 285 -5.39 24.26 14.99
N LEU A 286 -6.69 24.44 14.74
CA LEU A 286 -7.20 25.23 13.62
C LEU A 286 -7.67 26.61 14.13
N THR A 287 -7.39 27.66 13.37
CA THR A 287 -7.76 29.04 13.73
C THR A 287 -9.16 29.45 13.27
N GLY A 288 -9.89 28.55 12.60
CA GLY A 288 -11.23 28.80 12.06
C GLY A 288 -11.26 29.86 10.95
N LYS A 289 -12.44 30.06 10.34
CA LYS A 289 -12.68 31.23 9.50
C LYS A 289 -12.56 32.46 10.39
N GLY A 290 -11.63 33.36 10.09
CA GLY A 290 -11.58 34.66 10.75
C GLY A 290 -12.93 35.34 10.57
N SER A 291 -13.60 35.60 11.68
CA SER A 291 -14.81 36.42 11.78
C SER A 291 -14.57 37.81 11.20
#